data_AF-A0A231RF28-F1
#
_entry.id   AF-A0A231RF28-F1
#
_cell.length_a   1.000
_cell.length_b   1.000
_cell.length_c   1.000
_cell.angle_alpha   90.00
_cell.angle_beta   90.00
_cell.angle_gamma   90.00
#
_symmetry.space_group_name_H-M   'P 1'
#
loop_
_entity.id
_entity.type
_entity.pdbx_description
1 polymer ?
#
loop_
_entity_poly.entity_id
_entity_poly.type
_entity_poly.pdbx_seq_one_letter_code
_entity_poly.pdbx_strand_id
1 'polypeptide(L)'
;MRLYLSRLQVIILSLILAVGATVGSVVFNNASAESEHPALEQSLPKDEKGQTVFPKNKNGQTYGSAAFAVSPDNEPDLIKAWGADGNLGYVLKSDLDGDKPKNPEEAIAQQKLQKGDRIIPLYDVDGKTVIGKFIMSGAAIHN
;
A
#
# COMPACT_ATOMS: atom_id res chain seq x y z
N MET A 1 -43.40 21.39 32.22
CA MET A 1 -42.24 21.93 31.50
C MET A 1 -41.80 20.93 30.42
N ARG A 2 -42.58 20.81 29.34
CA ARG A 2 -42.33 19.91 28.19
C ARG A 2 -42.89 20.56 26.91
N LEU A 3 -42.46 21.79 26.63
CA LEU A 3 -42.97 22.61 25.52
C LEU A 3 -41.85 23.41 24.83
N TYR A 4 -40.64 22.85 24.79
CA TYR A 4 -39.47 23.50 24.15
C TYR A 4 -38.73 22.62 23.14
N LEU A 5 -39.24 21.44 22.80
CA LEU A 5 -38.57 20.52 21.87
C LEU A 5 -39.11 20.57 20.42
N SER A 6 -40.22 21.27 20.14
CA SER A 6 -40.83 21.30 18.80
C SER A 6 -40.58 22.60 18.00
N ARG A 7 -39.92 23.61 18.58
CA ARG A 7 -39.63 24.88 17.87
C ARG A 7 -38.17 25.07 17.47
N LEU A 8 -37.25 24.22 17.96
CA LEU A 8 -35.83 24.29 17.62
C LEU A 8 -35.50 23.57 16.29
N GLN A 9 -36.28 22.56 15.90
CA GLN A 9 -36.10 21.84 14.62
C GLN A 9 -36.58 22.64 13.40
N VAL A 10 -37.44 23.64 13.56
CA VAL A 10 -37.98 24.44 12.44
C VAL A 10 -37.03 25.59 12.05
N ILE A 11 -36.21 26.08 12.98
CA ILE A 11 -35.30 27.22 12.74
C ILE A 11 -34.05 26.80 11.94
N ILE A 12 -33.65 25.53 12.04
CA ILE A 12 -32.49 24.99 11.29
C ILE A 12 -32.85 24.72 9.82
N LEU A 13 -34.13 24.52 9.49
CA LEU A 13 -34.62 24.26 8.12
C LEU A 13 -34.92 25.54 7.31
N SER A 14 -34.97 26.72 7.94
CA SER A 14 -35.32 28.00 7.28
C SER A 14 -34.12 28.86 6.85
N LEU A 15 -32.88 28.41 7.05
CA LEU A 15 -31.67 29.15 6.67
C LEU A 15 -31.01 28.63 5.37
N ILE A 16 -31.77 27.93 4.54
CA ILE A 16 -31.38 27.48 3.21
C ILE A 16 -32.36 28.09 2.19
N LEU A 17 -32.20 29.38 1.88
CA LEU A 17 -32.72 29.98 0.65
C LEU A 17 -32.15 31.38 0.44
N ALA A 18 -30.91 31.44 -0.06
CA ALA A 18 -30.42 32.60 -0.77
C ALA A 18 -29.87 32.10 -2.11
N VAL A 19 -30.78 32.09 -3.09
CA VAL A 19 -30.52 31.86 -4.51
C VAL A 19 -29.70 33.04 -5.03
N GLY A 20 -28.43 32.80 -5.35
CA GLY A 20 -27.62 33.66 -6.20
C GLY A 20 -27.43 32.98 -7.54
N ALA A 21 -28.18 33.41 -8.56
CA ALA A 21 -28.01 32.94 -9.92
C ALA A 21 -26.67 33.44 -10.49
N THR A 22 -25.73 32.53 -10.74
CA THR A 22 -24.62 32.76 -11.66
C THR A 22 -24.79 31.85 -12.88
N VAL A 23 -25.11 32.49 -14.00
CA VAL A 23 -24.96 31.91 -15.33
C VAL A 23 -23.46 31.72 -15.57
N GLY A 24 -23.03 30.49 -15.82
CA GLY A 24 -21.63 30.19 -16.11
C GLY A 24 -21.45 28.77 -16.63
N SER A 25 -21.34 28.65 -17.96
CA SER A 25 -20.78 27.56 -18.76
C SER A 25 -20.91 26.12 -18.24
N VAL A 26 -21.69 25.31 -18.95
CA VAL A 26 -21.61 23.84 -18.89
C VAL A 26 -20.25 23.43 -19.44
N VAL A 27 -19.23 23.33 -18.58
CA VAL A 27 -18.03 22.57 -18.89
C VAL A 27 -18.35 21.14 -18.49
N PHE A 28 -18.57 20.28 -19.50
CA PHE A 28 -18.56 18.83 -19.32
C PHE A 28 -17.17 18.43 -18.84
N ASN A 29 -16.98 18.38 -17.53
CA ASN A 29 -15.87 17.63 -16.97
C ASN A 29 -16.26 16.17 -17.11
N ASN A 30 -15.52 15.43 -17.96
CA ASN A 30 -15.52 13.99 -17.92
C ASN A 30 -15.27 13.58 -16.47
N ALA A 31 -16.30 13.04 -15.81
CA ALA A 31 -16.11 12.21 -14.64
C ALA A 31 -15.42 10.93 -15.11
N SER A 32 -14.12 11.02 -15.36
CA SER A 32 -13.25 9.89 -15.10
C SER A 32 -13.39 9.66 -13.60
N ALA A 33 -13.91 8.50 -13.20
CA ALA A 33 -13.73 8.03 -11.84
C ALA A 33 -12.21 8.06 -11.59
N GLU A 34 -11.75 9.06 -10.85
CA GLU A 34 -10.35 9.20 -10.50
C GLU A 34 -10.09 8.10 -9.47
N SER A 35 -9.55 6.99 -9.97
CA SER A 35 -8.99 5.94 -9.15
C SER A 35 -7.92 6.58 -8.28
N GLU A 36 -8.21 6.74 -6.99
CA GLU A 36 -7.21 7.07 -5.99
C GLU A 36 -6.07 6.01 -6.10
N HIS A 37 -4.86 6.46 -6.48
CA HIS A 37 -3.55 5.76 -6.70
C HIS A 37 -3.17 5.42 -8.16
N PRO A 38 -1.94 5.77 -8.66
CA PRO A 38 -0.68 6.03 -7.95
C PRO A 38 0.18 7.20 -8.55
N ALA A 39 0.06 8.42 -8.05
CA ALA A 39 0.91 9.55 -8.51
C ALA A 39 2.17 9.81 -7.66
N LEU A 40 2.41 9.05 -6.58
CA LEU A 40 3.50 9.35 -5.62
C LEU A 40 4.82 8.61 -5.88
N GLU A 41 4.85 7.56 -6.71
CA GLU A 41 6.09 6.75 -6.86
C GLU A 41 6.93 7.09 -8.10
N GLN A 42 6.33 7.70 -9.12
CA GLN A 42 7.07 8.05 -10.35
C GLN A 42 7.94 9.33 -10.19
N SER A 43 7.84 10.01 -9.06
CA SER A 43 8.56 11.25 -8.72
C SER A 43 9.49 11.09 -7.50
N LEU A 44 9.88 9.86 -7.14
CA LEU A 44 10.76 9.66 -5.99
C LEU A 44 12.11 10.37 -6.23
N PRO A 45 12.61 11.13 -5.24
CA PRO A 45 13.89 11.80 -5.37
C PRO A 45 15.01 10.80 -5.57
N LYS A 46 15.99 11.17 -6.39
CA LYS A 46 17.23 10.43 -6.56
C LYS A 46 18.36 11.12 -5.81
N ASP A 47 19.28 10.36 -5.23
CA ASP A 47 20.52 10.90 -4.69
C ASP A 47 21.54 11.23 -5.79
N GLU A 48 22.70 11.76 -5.41
CA GLU A 48 23.80 12.09 -6.32
C GLU A 48 24.34 10.89 -7.13
N LYS A 49 24.05 9.65 -6.69
CA LYS A 49 24.41 8.39 -7.34
C LYS A 49 23.27 7.81 -8.17
N GLY A 50 22.15 8.50 -8.29
CA GLY A 50 20.96 8.05 -9.02
C GLY A 50 20.11 7.00 -8.27
N GLN A 51 20.38 6.76 -7.00
CA GLN A 51 19.64 5.81 -6.16
C GLN A 51 18.33 6.44 -5.70
N THR A 52 17.26 5.64 -5.66
CA THR A 52 15.96 6.10 -5.17
C THR A 52 16.02 6.34 -3.67
N VAL A 53 15.58 7.53 -3.25
CA VAL A 53 15.41 7.88 -1.84
C VAL A 53 13.96 7.57 -1.45
N PHE A 54 13.77 6.41 -0.84
CA PHE A 54 12.47 5.99 -0.35
C PHE A 54 12.07 6.76 0.93
N PRO A 55 10.77 7.06 1.11
CA PRO A 55 10.28 7.63 2.36
C PRO A 55 10.47 6.64 3.53
N LYS A 56 10.55 7.17 4.75
CA LYS A 56 10.66 6.39 5.98
C LYS A 56 9.40 6.48 6.84
N ASN A 57 9.01 5.38 7.47
CA ASN A 57 7.91 5.35 8.42
C ASN A 57 8.35 5.83 9.83
N LYS A 58 7.41 5.85 10.79
CA LYS A 58 7.67 6.24 12.20
C LYS A 58 8.73 5.39 12.92
N ASN A 59 9.01 4.18 12.42
CA ASN A 59 10.02 3.27 12.98
C ASN A 59 11.37 3.40 12.24
N GLY A 60 11.50 4.31 11.26
CA GLY A 60 12.71 4.52 10.48
C GLY A 60 12.90 3.55 9.29
N GLN A 61 11.93 2.66 9.03
CA GLN A 61 11.97 1.73 7.91
C GLN A 61 11.59 2.44 6.62
N THR A 62 12.33 2.17 5.55
CA THR A 62 12.01 2.62 4.20
C THR A 62 10.86 1.83 3.60
N TYR A 63 9.99 2.49 2.84
CA TYR A 63 8.84 1.81 2.20
C TYR A 63 8.60 2.27 0.76
N GLY A 64 8.16 1.35 -0.09
CA GLY A 64 7.83 1.65 -1.50
C GLY A 64 7.88 0.43 -2.41
N SER A 65 7.66 0.64 -3.70
CA SER A 65 7.83 -0.42 -4.71
C SER A 65 9.31 -0.69 -5.00
N ALA A 66 9.71 -1.97 -4.93
CA ALA A 66 11.04 -2.43 -5.31
C ALA A 66 11.38 -2.15 -6.79
N ALA A 67 10.38 -1.94 -7.65
CA ALA A 67 10.58 -1.60 -9.06
C ALA A 67 11.34 -0.27 -9.28
N PHE A 68 11.39 0.59 -8.26
CA PHE A 68 12.15 1.84 -8.32
C PHE A 68 13.56 1.71 -7.72
N ALA A 69 13.91 0.58 -7.12
CA ALA A 69 15.27 0.34 -6.65
C ALA A 69 16.21 0.10 -7.83
N VAL A 70 17.45 0.59 -7.74
CA VAL A 70 18.46 0.39 -8.80
C VAL A 70 19.14 -0.97 -8.73
N SER A 71 19.04 -1.64 -7.58
CA SER A 71 19.55 -2.99 -7.31
C SER A 71 18.79 -3.61 -6.14
N PRO A 72 18.85 -4.94 -5.93
CA PRO A 72 18.24 -5.60 -4.77
C PRO A 72 18.72 -5.04 -3.44
N ASP A 73 19.97 -4.59 -3.34
CA ASP A 73 20.53 -4.00 -2.12
C ASP A 73 19.93 -2.61 -1.81
N ASN A 74 19.32 -1.95 -2.78
CA ASN A 74 18.70 -0.64 -2.65
C ASN A 74 17.16 -0.69 -2.51
N GLU A 75 16.59 -1.88 -2.39
CA GLU A 75 15.16 -2.04 -2.14
C GLU A 75 14.76 -1.53 -0.75
N PRO A 76 13.52 -1.03 -0.59
CA PRO A 76 13.04 -0.59 0.72
C PRO A 76 12.89 -1.77 1.69
N ASP A 77 12.89 -1.46 2.99
CA ASP A 77 12.65 -2.45 4.05
C ASP A 77 11.23 -3.04 3.96
N LEU A 78 10.27 -2.22 3.56
CA LEU A 78 8.87 -2.55 3.33
C LEU A 78 8.56 -2.45 1.84
N ILE A 79 8.43 -3.59 1.17
CA ILE A 79 8.22 -3.69 -0.27
C ILE A 79 6.72 -3.74 -0.55
N LYS A 80 6.23 -2.83 -1.39
CA LYS A 80 4.82 -2.77 -1.79
C LYS A 80 4.39 -4.08 -2.45
N ALA A 81 3.27 -4.63 -2.00
CA ALA A 81 2.70 -5.88 -2.52
C ALA A 81 1.17 -5.87 -2.46
N TRP A 82 0.55 -6.66 -3.33
CA TRP A 82 -0.88 -6.96 -3.29
C TRP A 82 -1.10 -8.26 -2.52
N GLY A 83 -1.93 -8.23 -1.48
CA GLY A 83 -2.31 -9.40 -0.71
C GLY A 83 -3.19 -10.37 -1.51
N ALA A 84 -3.36 -11.58 -0.97
CA ALA A 84 -4.22 -12.62 -1.53
C ALA A 84 -5.67 -12.16 -1.71
N ASP A 85 -6.14 -11.27 -0.83
CA ASP A 85 -7.49 -10.71 -0.88
C ASP A 85 -7.60 -9.44 -1.75
N GLY A 86 -6.54 -9.08 -2.49
CA GLY A 86 -6.49 -7.88 -3.33
C GLY A 86 -6.26 -6.57 -2.56
N ASN A 87 -5.94 -6.64 -1.26
CA ASN A 87 -5.58 -5.46 -0.48
C ASN A 87 -4.14 -5.02 -0.77
N LEU A 88 -3.93 -3.72 -0.99
CA LEU A 88 -2.59 -3.16 -1.10
C LEU A 88 -1.95 -3.04 0.29
N GLY A 89 -0.69 -3.45 0.40
CA GLY A 89 0.10 -3.31 1.62
C GLY A 89 1.59 -3.45 1.35
N TYR A 90 2.33 -3.87 2.37
CA TYR A 90 3.78 -4.04 2.31
C TYR A 90 4.21 -5.37 2.89
N VAL A 91 5.22 -6.00 2.31
CA VAL A 91 5.90 -7.16 2.86
C VAL A 91 7.28 -6.75 3.34
N LEU A 92 7.76 -7.33 4.44
CA LEU A 92 9.13 -7.10 4.88
C LEU A 92 10.11 -7.77 3.92
N LYS A 93 11.16 -7.04 3.53
CA LYS A 93 12.23 -7.59 2.69
C LYS A 93 12.88 -8.83 3.31
N SER A 94 13.09 -8.83 4.63
CA SER A 94 13.59 -10.00 5.35
C SER A 94 12.67 -11.21 5.24
N ASP A 95 11.36 -10.98 5.25
CA ASP A 95 10.37 -12.05 5.08
C ASP A 95 10.31 -12.53 3.62
N LEU A 96 10.70 -11.73 2.64
CA LEU A 96 10.86 -12.18 1.26
C LEU A 96 12.15 -13.00 1.08
N ASP A 97 13.29 -12.47 1.52
CA ASP A 97 14.60 -13.11 1.37
C ASP A 97 14.66 -14.46 2.08
N GLY A 98 14.01 -14.58 3.25
CA GLY A 98 14.06 -15.79 4.06
C GLY A 98 15.48 -16.12 4.57
N ASP A 99 15.64 -17.34 5.08
CA ASP A 99 16.92 -17.81 5.59
C ASP A 99 17.88 -18.12 4.44
N LYS A 100 19.01 -17.41 4.37
CA LYS A 100 20.06 -17.71 3.40
C LYS A 100 20.83 -18.95 3.83
N PRO A 101 21.02 -19.95 2.95
CA PRO A 101 21.81 -21.13 3.27
C PRO A 101 23.27 -20.75 3.51
N LYS A 102 23.91 -21.35 4.52
CA LYS A 102 25.28 -21.03 4.91
C LYS A 102 26.32 -21.83 4.11
N ASN A 103 25.90 -22.92 3.49
CA ASN A 103 26.74 -23.80 2.69
C ASN A 103 25.93 -24.49 1.57
N PRO A 104 26.60 -25.07 0.55
CA PRO A 104 25.91 -25.73 -0.57
C PRO A 104 25.00 -26.89 -0.15
N GLU A 105 25.36 -27.64 0.88
CA GLU A 105 24.57 -28.78 1.37
C GLU A 105 23.23 -28.31 1.98
N GLU A 106 23.27 -27.24 2.75
CA GLU A 106 22.10 -26.57 3.32
C GLU A 106 21.22 -25.98 2.21
N ALA A 107 21.81 -25.39 1.16
CA ALA A 107 21.05 -24.88 0.02
C ALA A 107 20.23 -25.98 -0.67
N ILE A 108 20.83 -27.15 -0.88
CA ILE A 108 20.13 -28.32 -1.46
C ILE A 108 19.02 -28.80 -0.52
N ALA A 109 19.28 -28.83 0.79
CA ALA A 109 18.27 -29.22 1.77
C ALA A 109 17.08 -28.24 1.79
N GLN A 110 17.35 -26.93 1.81
CA GLN A 110 16.33 -25.89 1.74
C GLN A 110 15.53 -25.97 0.45
N GLN A 111 16.16 -26.17 -0.71
CA GLN A 111 15.46 -26.33 -1.98
C GLN A 111 14.53 -27.55 -2.00
N LYS A 112 14.93 -28.67 -1.37
CA LYS A 112 14.09 -29.87 -1.25
C LYS A 112 12.90 -29.67 -0.30
N LEU A 113 13.07 -28.81 0.71
CA LEU A 113 12.06 -28.50 1.73
C LEU A 113 11.09 -27.40 1.31
N GLN A 114 11.52 -26.45 0.47
CA GLN A 114 10.69 -25.38 -0.08
C GLN A 114 9.73 -25.90 -1.16
N LYS A 115 8.80 -26.76 -0.75
CA LYS A 115 7.70 -27.25 -1.58
C LYS A 115 6.41 -26.56 -1.16
N GLY A 116 5.76 -25.91 -2.12
CA GLY A 116 4.44 -25.29 -1.94
C GLY A 116 4.48 -23.79 -1.70
N ASP A 117 3.32 -23.26 -1.36
CA ASP A 117 3.09 -21.82 -1.20
C ASP A 117 3.69 -21.31 0.11
N ARG A 118 4.42 -20.21 0.05
CA ARG A 118 4.90 -19.48 1.22
C ARG A 118 3.94 -18.34 1.54
N ILE A 119 3.43 -18.35 2.76
CA ILE A 119 2.55 -17.30 3.28
C ILE A 119 3.41 -16.28 4.03
N ILE A 120 3.39 -15.04 3.57
CA ILE A 120 4.10 -13.91 4.17
C ILE A 120 3.06 -12.91 4.72
N PRO A 121 3.22 -12.36 5.93
CA PRO A 121 2.30 -11.34 6.42
C PRO A 121 2.33 -10.10 5.52
N LEU A 122 1.15 -9.56 5.22
CA LEU A 122 1.02 -8.25 4.59
C LEU A 122 0.81 -7.20 5.68
N TYR A 123 1.70 -6.24 5.76
CA TYR A 123 1.71 -5.17 6.75
C TYR A 123 1.17 -3.86 6.18
N ASP A 124 0.69 -2.99 7.07
CA ASP A 124 0.51 -1.56 6.81
C ASP A 124 1.89 -0.86 6.70
N VAL A 125 1.90 0.41 6.30
CA VAL A 125 3.10 1.25 6.12
C VAL A 125 3.92 1.40 7.41
N ASP A 126 3.33 1.15 8.57
CA ASP A 126 4.05 1.16 9.85
C ASP A 126 4.96 -0.07 10.05
N GLY A 127 4.87 -1.09 9.20
CA GLY A 127 5.69 -2.30 9.26
C GLY A 127 5.47 -3.18 10.48
N LYS A 128 4.37 -2.99 11.22
CA LYS A 128 4.01 -3.76 12.43
C LYS A 128 2.58 -4.29 12.37
N THR A 129 1.65 -3.48 11.87
CA THR A 129 0.23 -3.82 11.80
C THR A 129 0.01 -4.78 10.64
N VAL A 130 -0.41 -6.02 10.93
CA VAL A 130 -0.73 -7.01 9.90
C VAL A 130 -2.14 -6.74 9.38
N ILE A 131 -2.27 -6.53 8.07
CA ILE A 131 -3.52 -6.22 7.37
C ILE A 131 -3.94 -7.30 6.38
N GLY A 132 -3.13 -8.34 6.20
CA GLY A 132 -3.47 -9.46 5.33
C GLY A 132 -2.32 -10.45 5.16
N LYS A 133 -2.35 -11.16 4.03
CA LYS A 133 -1.35 -12.17 3.67
C LYS A 133 -0.95 -11.99 2.21
N PHE A 134 0.34 -12.11 1.93
CA PHE A 134 0.91 -12.25 0.62
C PHE A 134 1.26 -13.73 0.39
N ILE A 135 0.92 -14.27 -0.78
CA ILE A 135 1.19 -15.67 -1.11
C ILE A 135 2.23 -15.70 -2.21
N MET A 136 3.40 -16.25 -1.91
CA MET A 136 4.40 -16.61 -2.90
C MET A 136 4.18 -18.06 -3.30
N SER A 137 3.64 -18.28 -4.49
CA SER A 137 3.45 -19.63 -5.00
C SER A 137 4.80 -20.26 -5.35
N GLY A 138 5.06 -21.44 -4.77
CA GLY A 138 6.21 -22.26 -5.11
C GLY A 138 5.97 -23.03 -6.41
N ALA A 139 7.05 -23.36 -7.14
CA ALA A 139 6.93 -24.23 -8.30
C ALA A 139 6.47 -25.63 -7.87
N ALA A 140 5.25 -26.01 -8.24
CA ALA A 140 4.79 -27.39 -8.13
C ALA A 140 5.52 -28.23 -9.19
N ILE A 141 6.53 -29.00 -8.76
CA ILE A 141 7.10 -30.07 -9.57
C ILE A 141 6.02 -31.15 -9.76
N HIS A 142 5.25 -31.05 -10.84
CA HIS A 142 4.47 -32.17 -11.33
C HIS A 142 5.46 -33.23 -11.84
N ASN A 143 5.41 -34.41 -11.23
CA ASN A 143 6.27 -35.54 -11.51
C ASN A 143 5.53 -36.57 -12.37
#